data_AF-A0A7G8YME3-F1
#
_entry.id   AF-A0A7G8YME3-F1
#
_cell.length_a   1.000
_cell.length_b   1.000
_cell.length_c   1.000
_cell.angle_alpha   90.00
_cell.angle_beta   90.00
_cell.angle_gamma   90.00
#
_symmetry.space_group_name_H-M   'P 1'
#
loop_
_entity.id
_entity.type
_entity.pdbx_description
1 polymer ?
#
loop_
_entity_poly.entity_id
_entity_poly.type
_entity_poly.pdbx_seq_one_letter_code
_entity_poly.pdbx_strand_id
1 'polypeptide(L)'
;MYFEDLSDYSYYLRGELPNVKNVGWIDSRHYFERGDVPKVVVDKLCRLIAGSTVFDAHVNRIRGVHPCNLCGERNIEVSVGGKSMYIGSSEIWVPYTCADGYFASPTMIVHYIEVHGYKPPDEFIEALMAVSLEGRYSAQDAYMLAVSKV
;
A
#
# COMPACT_ATOMS: atom_id res chain seq x y z
N MET A 1 -11.20 -8.12 1.51
CA MET A 1 -11.30 -7.46 0.17
C MET A 1 -10.12 -7.96 -0.63
N TYR A 2 -10.35 -8.35 -1.89
CA TYR A 2 -9.33 -8.95 -2.74
C TYR A 2 -9.21 -8.22 -4.08
N PHE A 3 -7.97 -7.94 -4.48
CA PHE A 3 -7.59 -7.59 -5.85
C PHE A 3 -6.29 -8.31 -6.16
N GLU A 4 -6.20 -8.93 -7.33
CA GLU A 4 -4.99 -9.64 -7.75
C GLU A 4 -3.81 -8.66 -7.87
N ASP A 5 -2.62 -9.07 -7.44
CA ASP A 5 -1.44 -8.23 -7.58
C ASP A 5 -1.20 -7.91 -9.06
N LEU A 6 -0.83 -6.66 -9.34
CA LEU A 6 -0.63 -6.12 -10.69
C LEU A 6 -1.89 -6.07 -11.58
N SER A 7 -3.08 -6.31 -11.03
CA SER A 7 -4.35 -5.94 -11.68
C SER A 7 -4.56 -4.43 -11.68
N ASP A 8 -5.36 -3.94 -12.61
CA ASP A 8 -5.71 -2.52 -12.68
C ASP A 8 -6.61 -2.10 -11.50
N TYR A 9 -6.32 -0.94 -10.95
CA TYR A 9 -7.06 -0.39 -9.84
C TYR A 9 -8.47 0.03 -10.26
N SER A 10 -9.47 -0.41 -9.52
CA SER A 10 -10.88 -0.12 -9.77
C SER A 10 -11.69 0.14 -8.51
N TYR A 11 -11.03 0.30 -7.35
CA TYR A 11 -11.73 0.39 -6.07
C TYR A 11 -12.60 1.66 -5.98
N TYR A 12 -13.91 1.47 -5.79
CA TYR A 12 -14.94 2.51 -5.84
C TYR A 12 -15.08 3.29 -7.16
N LEU A 13 -14.49 2.79 -8.26
CA LEU A 13 -14.56 3.43 -9.57
C LEU A 13 -15.55 2.72 -10.51
N ARG A 14 -16.04 3.45 -11.51
CA ARG A 14 -16.89 2.90 -12.59
C ARG A 14 -16.08 2.21 -13.69
N GLY A 15 -14.78 2.45 -13.72
CA GLY A 15 -13.83 1.88 -14.68
C GLY A 15 -12.45 1.73 -14.04
N GLU A 16 -11.56 1.04 -14.74
CA GLU A 16 -10.20 0.77 -14.30
C GLU A 16 -9.26 1.95 -14.56
N LEU A 17 -8.26 2.11 -13.68
CA LEU A 17 -7.12 2.99 -13.87
C LEU A 17 -5.94 2.16 -14.37
N PRO A 18 -5.66 2.08 -15.69
CA PRO A 18 -4.65 1.18 -16.24
C PRO A 18 -3.21 1.49 -15.79
N ASN A 19 -2.96 2.72 -15.31
CA ASN A 19 -1.66 3.16 -14.79
C ASN A 19 -1.56 3.08 -13.27
N VAL A 20 -2.54 2.46 -12.61
CA VAL A 20 -2.53 2.22 -11.16
C VAL A 20 -2.73 0.74 -10.90
N LYS A 21 -1.78 0.12 -10.21
CA LYS A 21 -1.73 -1.34 -10.06
C LYS A 21 -1.94 -1.74 -8.61
N ASN A 22 -2.84 -2.68 -8.38
CA ASN A 22 -3.12 -3.22 -7.05
C ASN A 22 -1.92 -4.03 -6.53
N VAL A 23 -1.57 -3.86 -5.26
CA VAL A 23 -0.57 -4.69 -4.58
C VAL A 23 -1.01 -4.96 -3.15
N GLY A 24 -0.94 -6.22 -2.69
CA GLY A 24 -1.17 -6.58 -1.29
C GLY A 24 -2.63 -6.56 -0.85
N TRP A 25 -3.59 -6.57 -1.79
CA TRP A 25 -5.01 -6.75 -1.50
C TRP A 25 -5.37 -8.24 -1.42
N ILE A 26 -4.79 -8.94 -0.44
CA ILE A 26 -4.91 -10.40 -0.32
C ILE A 26 -6.07 -10.84 0.58
N ASP A 27 -6.51 -12.09 0.39
CA ASP A 27 -7.59 -12.72 1.13
C ASP A 27 -7.33 -14.23 1.30
N SER A 28 -7.83 -14.82 2.39
CA SER A 28 -7.58 -16.22 2.74
C SER A 28 -8.12 -17.23 1.72
N ARG A 29 -9.04 -16.80 0.86
CA ARG A 29 -9.62 -17.62 -0.21
C ARG A 29 -8.81 -17.63 -1.51
N HIS A 30 -7.77 -16.81 -1.60
CA HIS A 30 -6.97 -16.65 -2.81
C HIS A 30 -5.51 -17.01 -2.54
N TYR A 31 -4.84 -17.56 -3.55
CA TYR A 31 -3.40 -17.76 -3.50
C TYR A 31 -2.69 -16.40 -3.44
N PHE A 32 -1.59 -16.33 -2.71
CA PHE A 32 -0.67 -15.21 -2.71
C PHE A 32 0.76 -15.73 -2.59
N GLU A 33 1.71 -15.03 -3.21
CA GLU A 33 3.11 -15.41 -3.14
C GLU A 33 3.66 -15.23 -1.72
N ARG A 34 4.46 -16.20 -1.27
CA ARG A 34 5.14 -16.14 0.02
C ARG A 34 6.64 -16.22 -0.16
N GLY A 35 7.38 -15.56 0.72
CA GLY A 35 8.83 -15.56 0.70
C GLY A 35 9.42 -14.52 1.63
N ASP A 36 10.75 -14.54 1.70
CA ASP A 36 11.49 -13.62 2.55
C ASP A 36 11.50 -12.21 1.95
N VAL A 37 11.03 -11.24 2.73
CA VAL A 37 11.11 -9.81 2.38
C VAL A 37 12.18 -9.17 3.26
N PRO A 38 13.20 -8.51 2.69
CA PRO A 38 14.25 -7.87 3.48
C PRO A 38 13.68 -6.85 4.47
N LYS A 39 14.17 -6.87 5.71
CA LYS A 39 13.70 -5.95 6.77
C LYS A 39 13.72 -4.48 6.36
N VAL A 40 14.70 -4.06 5.56
CA VAL A 40 14.80 -2.68 5.05
C VAL A 40 13.58 -2.25 4.22
N VAL A 41 12.93 -3.19 3.52
CA VAL A 41 11.71 -2.95 2.73
C VAL A 41 10.53 -2.69 3.66
N VAL A 42 10.39 -3.52 4.70
CA VAL A 42 9.35 -3.35 5.74
C VAL A 42 9.55 -2.03 6.48
N ASP A 43 10.78 -1.71 6.89
CA ASP A 43 11.10 -0.46 7.56
C ASP A 43 10.80 0.76 6.66
N LYS A 44 11.04 0.65 5.35
CA LYS A 44 10.69 1.67 4.36
C LYS A 44 9.17 1.84 4.22
N LEU A 45 8.40 0.74 4.16
CA LEU A 45 6.92 0.78 4.15
C LEU A 45 6.38 1.49 5.39
N CYS A 46 6.85 1.11 6.57
CA CYS A 46 6.39 1.71 7.80
C CYS A 46 6.68 3.23 7.82
N ARG A 47 7.88 3.65 7.38
CA ARG A 47 8.21 5.10 7.23
C ARG A 47 7.34 5.82 6.20
N LEU A 48 7.00 5.15 5.10
CA LEU A 48 6.13 5.71 4.06
C LEU A 48 4.71 5.90 4.58
N ILE A 49 4.18 4.93 5.32
CA ILE A 49 2.87 5.01 6.01
C ILE A 49 2.90 6.06 7.13
N ALA A 50 4.02 6.22 7.84
CA ALA A 50 4.15 7.28 8.84
C ALA A 50 3.97 8.67 8.24
N GLY A 51 4.43 8.84 7.00
CA GLY A 51 4.43 10.10 6.28
C GLY A 51 5.24 11.20 6.96
N SER A 52 5.10 12.42 6.44
CA SER A 52 5.61 13.66 6.99
C SER A 52 4.75 14.84 6.52
N THR A 53 5.14 16.07 6.88
CA THR A 53 4.46 17.27 6.37
C THR A 53 4.65 17.52 4.88
N VAL A 54 5.67 16.92 4.26
CA VAL A 54 5.96 17.05 2.83
C VAL A 54 5.61 15.80 2.04
N PHE A 55 5.45 14.66 2.71
CA PHE A 55 5.23 13.38 2.06
C PHE A 55 4.02 12.69 2.70
N ASP A 56 2.92 12.56 1.95
CA ASP A 56 1.74 11.80 2.35
C ASP A 56 1.37 10.80 1.26
N ALA A 57 1.48 9.51 1.57
CA ALA A 57 1.17 8.44 0.63
C ALA A 57 -0.28 7.93 0.74
N HIS A 58 -1.09 8.43 1.66
CA HIS A 58 -2.41 7.87 1.91
C HIS A 58 -3.50 8.37 0.97
N VAL A 59 -4.40 7.47 0.61
CA VAL A 59 -5.70 7.79 -0.02
C VAL A 59 -6.81 6.95 0.63
N ASN A 60 -8.07 7.26 0.30
CA ASN A 60 -9.25 6.53 0.79
C ASN A 60 -9.25 6.28 2.31
N ARG A 61 -8.85 7.29 3.10
CA ARG A 61 -8.83 7.21 4.56
C ARG A 61 -10.25 7.05 5.10
N ILE A 62 -10.47 6.03 5.93
CA ILE A 62 -11.77 5.75 6.56
C ILE A 62 -11.73 5.97 8.07
N ARG A 63 -12.90 6.11 8.69
CA ARG A 63 -13.06 6.28 10.15
C ARG A 63 -13.09 4.96 10.93
N GLY A 64 -12.80 3.84 10.28
CA GLY A 64 -12.77 2.50 10.88
C GLY A 64 -11.48 1.76 10.51
N VAL A 65 -11.34 0.54 11.05
CA VAL A 65 -10.24 -0.36 10.71
C VAL A 65 -10.81 -1.60 10.02
N HIS A 66 -10.25 -1.92 8.86
CA HIS A 66 -10.51 -3.19 8.20
C HIS A 66 -9.75 -4.30 8.94
N PRO A 67 -10.42 -5.38 9.39
CA PRO A 67 -9.71 -6.54 9.93
C PRO A 67 -8.80 -7.16 8.88
N CYS A 68 -7.72 -7.80 9.32
CA CYS A 68 -6.90 -8.66 8.48
C CYS A 68 -7.77 -9.75 7.82
N ASN A 69 -7.73 -9.88 6.49
CA ASN A 69 -8.51 -10.88 5.75
C ASN A 69 -7.99 -12.32 5.96
N LEU A 70 -6.85 -12.50 6.65
CA LEU A 70 -6.21 -13.80 6.87
C LEU A 70 -6.40 -14.32 8.30
N CYS A 71 -6.20 -13.49 9.32
CA CYS A 71 -6.33 -13.88 10.74
C CYS A 71 -7.49 -13.22 11.49
N GLY A 72 -8.12 -12.19 10.91
CA GLY A 72 -9.25 -11.49 11.55
C GLY A 72 -8.88 -10.43 12.59
N GLU A 73 -7.58 -10.22 12.87
CA GLU A 73 -7.10 -9.20 13.82
C GLU A 73 -7.46 -7.77 13.35
N ARG A 74 -7.81 -6.90 14.30
CA ARG A 74 -8.38 -5.55 14.04
C ARG A 74 -7.53 -4.41 14.56
N ASN A 75 -6.73 -4.63 15.59
CA ASN A 75 -5.94 -3.57 16.24
C ASN A 75 -4.46 -3.74 15.94
N ILE A 76 -4.14 -3.75 14.65
CA ILE A 76 -2.78 -4.00 14.19
C ILE A 76 -2.00 -2.69 14.22
N GLU A 77 -0.89 -2.73 14.94
CA GLU A 77 0.01 -1.62 15.17
C GLU A 77 1.37 -1.91 14.52
N VAL A 78 1.95 -0.90 13.86
CA VAL A 78 3.32 -0.96 13.33
C VAL A 78 4.18 0.12 13.97
N SER A 79 5.45 -0.20 14.22
CA SER A 79 6.38 0.72 14.89
C SER A 79 7.28 1.44 13.90
N VAL A 80 7.36 2.77 14.01
CA VAL A 80 8.27 3.63 13.24
C VAL A 80 8.98 4.58 14.18
N GLY A 81 10.30 4.46 14.26
CA GLY A 81 11.11 5.36 15.10
C GLY A 81 10.66 5.39 16.56
N GLY A 82 10.18 4.25 17.10
CA GLY A 82 9.70 4.14 18.48
C GLY A 82 8.26 4.62 18.72
N LYS A 83 7.54 5.06 17.67
CA LYS A 83 6.12 5.39 17.74
C LYS A 83 5.28 4.29 17.12
N SER A 84 4.14 3.98 17.74
CA SER A 84 3.18 3.03 17.21
C SER A 84 2.11 3.75 16.38
N MET A 85 1.67 3.13 15.28
CA MET A 85 0.53 3.60 14.48
C MET A 85 -0.38 2.44 14.09
N TYR A 86 -1.69 2.68 14.11
CA TYR A 86 -2.67 1.74 13.61
C TYR A 86 -2.71 1.71 12.09
N ILE A 87 -2.79 0.51 11.52
CA ILE A 87 -2.97 0.27 10.09
C ILE A 87 -4.34 -0.37 9.81
N GLY A 88 -4.72 -0.45 8.53
CA GLY A 88 -6.02 -0.99 8.10
C GLY A 88 -7.12 0.06 7.93
N SER A 89 -6.80 1.36 8.01
CA SER A 89 -7.76 2.47 7.88
C SER A 89 -7.59 3.29 6.59
N SER A 90 -6.71 2.85 5.69
CA SER A 90 -6.42 3.52 4.41
C SER A 90 -5.60 2.63 3.49
N GLU A 91 -5.49 3.05 2.25
CA GLU A 91 -4.51 2.55 1.29
C GLU A 91 -3.42 3.60 1.05
N ILE A 92 -2.29 3.15 0.50
CA ILE A 92 -1.15 3.97 0.10
C ILE A 92 -0.95 3.88 -1.42
N TRP A 93 -0.57 4.98 -2.04
CA TRP A 93 -0.15 5.01 -3.44
C TRP A 93 1.36 5.30 -3.54
N VAL A 94 2.10 4.38 -4.14
CA VAL A 94 3.55 4.44 -4.34
C VAL A 94 3.84 4.72 -5.82
N PRO A 95 4.51 5.82 -6.19
CA PRO A 95 4.82 6.11 -7.60
C PRO A 95 5.80 5.09 -8.20
N TYR A 96 5.68 4.84 -9.50
CA TYR A 96 6.63 4.00 -10.25
C TYR A 96 8.02 4.64 -10.36
N THR A 97 9.02 3.82 -10.67
CA THR A 97 10.41 4.25 -10.87
C THR A 97 10.63 5.03 -12.17
N CYS A 98 10.02 4.61 -13.28
CA CYS A 98 10.38 5.08 -14.62
C CYS A 98 9.17 5.42 -15.53
N ALA A 99 7.96 5.55 -14.97
CA ALA A 99 6.77 5.86 -15.75
C ALA A 99 5.74 6.66 -14.93
N ASP A 100 4.80 7.29 -15.63
CA ASP A 100 3.62 7.89 -15.00
C ASP A 100 2.69 6.76 -14.53
N GLY A 101 2.70 6.49 -13.23
CA GLY A 101 1.81 5.48 -12.64
C GLY A 101 2.11 5.23 -11.16
N TYR A 102 1.25 4.41 -10.55
CA TYR A 102 1.27 4.17 -9.11
C TYR A 102 0.96 2.70 -8.77
N PHE A 103 1.49 2.23 -7.66
CA PHE A 103 1.00 1.03 -6.99
C PHE A 103 0.07 1.42 -5.85
N ALA A 104 -1.12 0.84 -5.81
CA ALA A 104 -2.11 1.04 -4.76
C ALA A 104 -2.13 -0.17 -3.82
N SER A 105 -1.81 0.04 -2.55
CA SER A 105 -1.71 -1.03 -1.56
C SER A 105 -2.46 -0.69 -0.29
N PRO A 106 -3.13 -1.64 0.39
CA PRO A 106 -3.65 -1.35 1.72
C PRO A 106 -2.47 -1.10 2.66
N THR A 107 -2.68 -0.26 3.68
CA THR A 107 -1.70 -0.14 4.79
C THR A 107 -1.46 -1.48 5.49
N MET A 108 -2.36 -2.45 5.29
CA MET A 108 -2.22 -3.83 5.80
C MET A 108 -1.08 -4.63 5.20
N ILE A 109 -0.48 -4.17 4.10
CA ILE A 109 0.66 -4.85 3.47
C ILE A 109 1.79 -5.18 4.45
N VAL A 110 2.05 -4.30 5.44
CA VAL A 110 3.09 -4.54 6.45
C VAL A 110 2.77 -5.79 7.27
N HIS A 111 1.54 -5.91 7.78
CA HIS A 111 1.12 -7.10 8.53
C HIS A 111 1.12 -8.35 7.66
N TYR A 112 0.70 -8.22 6.40
CA TYR A 112 0.71 -9.34 5.46
C TYR A 112 2.13 -9.87 5.23
N ILE A 113 3.11 -8.98 5.10
CA ILE A 113 4.53 -9.36 5.00
C ILE A 113 5.00 -9.99 6.32
N GLU A 114 4.90 -9.27 7.43
CA GLU A 114 5.54 -9.67 8.70
C GLU A 114 4.90 -10.90 9.35
N VAL A 115 3.58 -11.05 9.25
CA VAL A 115 2.83 -12.10 9.97
C VAL A 115 2.41 -13.24 9.06
N HIS A 116 2.11 -12.94 7.79
CA HIS A 116 1.60 -13.93 6.85
C HIS A 116 2.59 -14.33 5.77
N GLY A 117 3.81 -13.78 5.80
CA GLY A 117 4.90 -14.10 4.88
C GLY A 117 4.58 -13.75 3.44
N TYR A 118 3.64 -12.83 3.20
CA TYR A 118 3.34 -12.34 1.87
C TYR A 118 4.58 -11.68 1.26
N LYS A 119 4.92 -12.08 0.04
CA LYS A 119 5.99 -11.48 -0.75
C LYS A 119 5.37 -10.61 -1.85
N PRO A 120 5.48 -9.27 -1.77
CA PRO A 120 5.01 -8.38 -2.82
C PRO A 120 5.76 -8.59 -4.14
N PRO A 121 5.17 -8.21 -5.29
CA PRO A 121 5.86 -8.19 -6.57
C PRO A 121 7.16 -7.39 -6.51
N ASP A 122 8.18 -7.85 -7.25
CA ASP A 122 9.50 -7.23 -7.24
C ASP A 122 9.45 -5.78 -7.74
N GLU A 123 8.61 -5.47 -8.73
CA GLU A 123 8.44 -4.10 -9.25
C GLU A 123 7.88 -3.13 -8.21
N PHE A 124 7.04 -3.61 -7.29
CA PHE A 124 6.55 -2.82 -6.16
C PHE A 124 7.69 -2.53 -5.17
N ILE A 125 8.50 -3.54 -4.85
CA ILE A 125 9.63 -3.41 -3.94
C ILE A 125 10.65 -2.41 -4.52
N GLU A 126 10.97 -2.52 -5.81
CA GLU A 126 11.87 -1.60 -6.50
C GLU A 126 11.35 -0.15 -6.44
N ALA A 127 10.07 0.07 -6.78
CA ALA A 127 9.45 1.39 -6.70
C ALA A 127 9.49 1.96 -5.29
N LEU A 128 9.01 1.20 -4.30
CA LEU A 128 9.04 1.58 -2.88
C LEU A 128 10.44 2.01 -2.42
N MET A 129 11.48 1.26 -2.82
CA MET A 129 12.85 1.55 -2.43
C MET A 129 13.42 2.79 -3.12
N ALA A 130 12.99 3.07 -4.36
CA ALA A 130 13.39 4.25 -5.12
C ALA A 130 12.72 5.55 -4.66
N VAL A 131 11.52 5.50 -4.06
CA VAL A 131 10.81 6.70 -3.60
C VAL A 131 11.60 7.48 -2.54
N SER A 132 11.83 8.77 -2.78
CA SER A 132 12.34 9.68 -1.75
C SER A 132 11.22 10.13 -0.82
N LEU A 133 11.44 9.97 0.49
CA LEU A 133 10.51 10.45 1.53
C LEU A 133 10.75 11.93 1.91
N GLU A 134 11.76 12.56 1.31
CA GLU A 134 12.11 13.96 1.54
C GLU A 134 11.51 14.89 0.49
N GLY A 135 11.11 14.34 -0.66
CA GLY A 135 10.43 15.07 -1.73
C GLY A 135 8.97 15.37 -1.41
N ARG A 136 8.44 16.47 -1.96
CA ARG A 136 7.01 16.77 -1.83
C ARG A 136 6.18 15.74 -2.60
N TYR A 137 5.28 15.05 -1.91
CA TYR A 137 4.35 14.09 -2.51
C TYR A 137 3.03 14.04 -1.76
N SER A 138 1.93 13.97 -2.50
CA SER A 138 0.56 13.83 -2.01
C SER A 138 -0.15 12.79 -2.87
N ALA A 139 -0.32 11.60 -2.31
CA ALA A 139 -1.06 10.53 -2.98
C ALA A 139 -2.52 10.91 -3.21
N GLN A 140 -3.11 11.72 -2.34
CA GLN A 140 -4.48 12.21 -2.52
C GLN A 140 -4.60 13.09 -3.77
N ASP A 141 -3.62 13.95 -4.04
CA ASP A 141 -3.62 14.76 -5.27
C ASP A 141 -3.41 13.88 -6.51
N ALA A 142 -2.52 12.89 -6.41
CA ALA A 142 -2.31 11.90 -7.47
C ALA A 142 -3.59 11.09 -7.77
N TYR A 143 -4.31 10.65 -6.74
CA TYR A 143 -5.59 9.98 -6.86
C TYR A 143 -6.63 10.85 -7.56
N MET A 144 -6.81 12.09 -7.10
CA MET A 144 -7.77 13.02 -7.71
C MET A 144 -7.48 13.28 -9.19
N LEU A 145 -6.19 13.42 -9.55
CA LEU A 145 -5.77 13.56 -10.94
C LEU A 145 -6.07 12.31 -11.76
N ALA A 146 -5.81 11.12 -11.22
CA ALA A 146 -6.04 9.85 -11.91
C ALA A 146 -7.54 9.60 -12.16
N VAL A 147 -8.39 9.78 -11.14
CA VAL A 147 -9.83 9.52 -11.26
C VAL A 147 -10.56 10.55 -12.11
N SER A 148 -10.04 11.78 -12.25
CA SER A 148 -10.63 12.80 -13.14
C SER A 148 -10.60 12.44 -14.63
N LYS A 149 -9.84 11.40 -15.00
CA LYS A 149 -9.66 10.95 -16.39
C LYS A 149 -10.57 9.76 -16.75
N VAL A 150 -11.39 9.27 -15.82
CA VAL A 150 -12.25 8.08 -15.95
C VAL A 150 -13.72 8.43 -15.77
#